data_AF-A0A535EYV4-F1
#
_entry.id   AF-A0A535EYV4-F1
#
_cell.length_a   1.000
_cell.length_b   1.000
_cell.length_c   1.000
_cell.angle_alpha   90.00
_cell.angle_beta   90.00
_cell.angle_gamma   90.00
#
_symmetry.space_group_name_H-M   'P 1'
#
loop_
_entity.id
_entity.type
_entity.pdbx_description
1 polymer ?
#
loop_
_entity_poly.entity_id
_entity_poly.type
_entity_poly.pdbx_seq_one_letter_code
_entity_poly.pdbx_strand_id
1 'polypeptide(L)'
;MKNTLINLAHSRAFLFDHVRRILAEARSLLETTDELIALLHDSSLKENDVYMQVQHVFTITNKIISERKPQVQKYFDQMNTLLEQYPEINVQSGEDLSSDITLMRDAWEKALLNWPDTIPEKPLNKPELLFLLNEVEESLYTLSVKAQTLTFPDLVNQRLLDMRTGEKLDFYLEFTDEVYKPEFLPIAWQYLREHSHRINGFMTENGIIYRASPFMPHWLSLVLINAVVALGFVLIWLTSILFPFVFSPSLHVPIDLFRGYIAVMAGGLVHTFVGVWKQYRADPDHAASMLGNLLLWIHVKQVSILSGILTLWTGFIILVVISQIQITEVAFLAGYSIDSFIDVFLVRFTDIASQKVAKWGSQNLPKSTRQRVADVVAQSKSGSLPSGTIS
;
A
#
# COMPACT_ATOMS: atom_id res chain seq x y z
N MET A 1 27.52 14.72 -7.94
CA MET A 1 26.07 14.47 -7.84
C MET A 1 25.72 12.98 -7.81
N LYS A 2 26.08 12.15 -8.81
CA LYS A 2 25.76 10.70 -8.83
C LYS A 2 26.28 9.92 -7.60
N ASN A 3 27.54 10.15 -7.19
CA ASN A 3 28.11 9.47 -6.02
C ASN A 3 27.42 9.87 -4.70
N THR A 4 27.01 11.13 -4.58
CA THR A 4 26.28 11.64 -3.40
C THR A 4 24.92 10.95 -3.25
N LEU A 5 24.18 10.78 -4.34
CA LEU A 5 22.87 10.11 -4.32
C LEU A 5 22.98 8.62 -3.98
N ILE A 6 24.01 7.93 -4.49
CA ILE A 6 24.26 6.51 -4.17
C ILE A 6 24.58 6.36 -2.68
N ASN A 7 25.44 7.21 -2.14
CA ASN A 7 25.79 7.19 -0.72
C ASN A 7 24.55 7.44 0.16
N LEU A 8 23.70 8.40 -0.21
CA LEU A 8 22.49 8.73 0.55
C LEU A 8 21.48 7.57 0.56
N ALA A 9 21.24 6.93 -0.59
CA ALA A 9 20.35 5.77 -0.67
C ALA A 9 20.88 4.59 0.16
N HIS A 10 22.20 4.36 0.15
CA HIS A 10 22.83 3.33 0.96
C HIS A 10 22.72 3.63 2.47
N SER A 11 23.03 4.85 2.89
CA SER A 11 22.90 5.28 4.29
C SER A 11 21.46 5.17 4.79
N ARG A 12 20.46 5.52 3.96
CA ARG A 12 19.05 5.38 4.29
C ARG A 12 18.63 3.91 4.46
N ALA A 13 19.04 3.04 3.53
CA ALA A 13 18.77 1.61 3.63
C ALA A 13 19.40 1.01 4.88
N PHE A 14 20.63 1.43 5.21
CA PHE A 14 21.33 1.00 6.41
C PHE A 14 20.64 1.50 7.68
N LEU A 15 20.19 2.76 7.73
CA LEU A 15 19.41 3.29 8.86
C LEU A 15 18.14 2.46 9.11
N PHE A 16 17.36 2.15 8.07
CA PHE A 16 16.15 1.35 8.25
C PHE A 16 16.43 -0.12 8.58
N ASP A 17 17.57 -0.68 8.19
CA ASP A 17 18.00 -1.99 8.70
C ASP A 17 18.17 -1.98 10.23
N HIS A 18 18.73 -0.90 10.79
CA HIS A 18 18.88 -0.75 12.24
C HIS A 18 17.51 -0.62 12.92
N VAL A 19 16.60 0.19 12.36
CA VAL A 19 15.22 0.30 12.85
C VAL A 19 14.52 -1.07 12.86
N ARG A 20 14.66 -1.87 11.78
CA ARG A 20 14.06 -3.22 11.71
C ARG A 20 14.65 -4.17 12.76
N ARG A 21 15.96 -4.10 13.02
CA ARG A 21 16.61 -4.90 14.08
C ARG A 21 16.09 -4.52 15.45
N ILE A 22 16.01 -3.23 15.76
CA ILE A 22 15.44 -2.74 17.02
C ILE A 22 13.98 -3.19 17.18
N LEU A 23 13.18 -3.10 16.11
CA LEU A 23 11.80 -3.59 16.11
C LEU A 23 11.72 -5.09 16.43
N ALA A 24 12.60 -5.91 15.84
CA ALA A 24 12.61 -7.35 16.10
C ALA A 24 12.93 -7.65 17.58
N GLU A 25 13.85 -6.89 18.18
CA GLU A 25 14.16 -7.00 19.60
C GLU A 25 12.99 -6.57 20.50
N ALA A 26 12.34 -5.45 20.17
CA ALA A 26 11.19 -4.98 20.91
C ALA A 26 10.01 -5.96 20.84
N ARG A 27 9.76 -6.57 19.66
CA ARG A 27 8.72 -7.60 19.50
C ARG A 27 9.02 -8.85 20.33
N SER A 28 10.27 -9.31 20.34
CA SER A 28 10.68 -10.46 21.15
C SER A 28 10.44 -10.22 22.65
N LEU A 29 10.72 -9.01 23.15
CA LEU A 29 10.42 -8.66 24.54
C LEU A 29 8.92 -8.51 24.79
N LEU A 30 8.18 -7.92 23.85
CA LEU A 30 6.74 -7.71 23.96
C LEU A 30 5.98 -9.04 24.04
N GLU A 31 6.34 -10.03 23.21
CA GLU A 31 5.80 -11.39 23.28
C GLU A 31 6.02 -12.02 24.67
N THR A 32 7.19 -11.78 25.26
CA THR A 32 7.53 -12.31 26.58
C THR A 32 6.79 -11.60 27.70
N THR A 33 6.59 -10.28 27.57
CA THR A 33 5.78 -9.48 28.50
C THR A 33 4.32 -9.95 28.48
N ASP A 34 3.75 -10.18 27.30
CA ASP A 34 2.39 -10.69 27.14
C ASP A 34 2.22 -12.09 27.76
N GLU A 35 3.23 -12.97 27.60
CA GLU A 35 3.25 -14.28 28.26
C GLU A 35 3.24 -14.15 29.79
N LEU A 36 4.07 -13.27 30.35
CA LEU A 36 4.10 -13.01 31.80
C LEU A 36 2.78 -12.45 32.32
N ILE A 37 2.19 -11.47 31.62
CA ILE A 37 0.89 -10.89 31.98
C ILE A 37 -0.19 -11.97 31.96
N ALA A 38 -0.22 -12.82 30.92
CA ALA A 38 -1.17 -13.92 30.83
C ALA A 38 -1.02 -14.92 31.99
N LEU A 39 0.21 -15.30 32.34
CA LEU A 39 0.49 -16.19 33.48
C LEU A 39 0.04 -15.60 34.81
N LEU A 40 0.19 -14.29 35.00
CA LEU A 40 -0.22 -13.61 36.24
C LEU A 40 -1.74 -13.51 36.38
N HIS A 41 -2.45 -13.39 35.25
CA HIS A 41 -3.92 -13.39 35.19
C HIS A 41 -4.55 -14.78 35.27
N ASP A 42 -3.80 -15.85 35.05
CA ASP A 42 -4.34 -17.21 35.12
C ASP A 42 -4.64 -17.64 36.56
N SER A 43 -5.91 -17.45 36.95
CA SER A 43 -6.45 -17.87 38.25
C SER A 43 -6.55 -19.39 38.44
N SER A 44 -6.38 -20.18 37.39
CA SER A 44 -6.48 -21.65 37.47
C SER A 44 -5.21 -22.32 37.99
N LEU A 45 -4.06 -21.64 37.88
CA LEU A 45 -2.77 -22.13 38.34
C LEU A 45 -2.61 -21.93 39.85
N LYS A 46 -1.97 -22.91 40.51
CA LYS A 46 -1.58 -22.75 41.92
C LYS A 46 -0.52 -21.65 42.02
N GLU A 47 -0.58 -20.85 43.09
CA GLU A 47 0.34 -19.73 43.31
C GLU A 47 1.82 -20.14 43.20
N ASN A 48 2.17 -21.33 43.68
CA ASN A 48 3.53 -21.85 43.60
C ASN A 48 3.96 -22.22 42.15
N ASP A 49 3.02 -22.67 41.32
CA ASP A 49 3.27 -23.00 39.92
C ASP A 49 3.45 -21.72 39.09
N VAL A 50 2.59 -20.70 39.32
CA VAL A 50 2.74 -19.36 38.74
C VAL A 50 4.09 -18.77 39.09
N TYR A 51 4.48 -18.84 40.37
CA TYR A 51 5.78 -18.36 40.82
C TYR A 51 6.91 -19.03 40.04
N MET A 52 6.95 -20.37 39.96
CA MET A 52 8.01 -21.10 39.25
C MET A 52 8.07 -20.78 37.75
N GLN A 53 6.92 -20.59 37.08
CA GLN A 53 6.88 -20.22 35.66
C GLN A 53 7.36 -18.78 35.44
N VAL A 54 6.86 -17.85 36.25
CA VAL A 54 7.31 -16.44 36.23
C VAL A 54 8.83 -16.37 36.47
N GLN A 55 9.35 -17.10 37.46
CA GLN A 55 10.79 -17.22 37.71
C GLN A 55 11.58 -17.67 36.48
N HIS A 56 11.09 -18.72 35.82
CA HIS A 56 11.74 -19.29 34.66
C HIS A 56 11.81 -18.30 33.50
N VAL A 57 10.67 -17.66 33.19
CA VAL A 57 10.57 -16.65 32.13
C VAL A 57 11.47 -15.45 32.47
N PHE A 58 11.42 -14.91 33.70
CA PHE A 58 12.31 -13.81 34.12
C PHE A 58 13.79 -14.13 33.97
N THR A 59 14.20 -15.35 34.36
CA THR A 59 15.61 -15.76 34.25
C THR A 59 16.08 -15.77 32.79
N ILE A 60 15.25 -16.28 31.88
CA ILE A 60 15.53 -16.29 30.44
C ILE A 60 15.56 -14.86 29.89
N THR A 61 14.55 -14.05 30.23
CA THR A 61 14.44 -12.69 29.68
C THR A 61 15.52 -11.76 30.20
N ASN A 62 15.90 -11.84 31.49
CA ASN A 62 17.01 -11.06 32.05
C ASN A 62 18.32 -11.40 31.34
N LYS A 63 18.54 -12.69 31.03
CA LYS A 63 19.68 -13.11 30.23
C LYS A 63 19.63 -12.49 28.83
N ILE A 64 18.49 -12.58 28.13
CA ILE A 64 18.31 -12.00 26.79
C ILE A 64 18.55 -10.47 26.82
N ILE A 65 17.94 -9.76 27.76
CA ILE A 65 18.11 -8.30 27.92
C ILE A 65 19.58 -7.97 28.16
N SER A 66 20.26 -8.70 29.06
CA SER A 66 21.67 -8.44 29.36
C SER A 66 22.59 -8.64 28.13
N GLU A 67 22.29 -9.64 27.30
CA GLU A 67 23.05 -9.94 26.09
C GLU A 67 22.75 -8.96 24.94
N ARG A 68 21.49 -8.55 24.79
CA ARG A 68 21.02 -7.75 23.62
C ARG A 68 20.99 -6.25 23.85
N LYS A 69 20.91 -5.77 25.11
CA LYS A 69 20.93 -4.33 25.45
C LYS A 69 22.10 -3.57 24.82
N PRO A 70 23.37 -4.04 24.92
CA PRO A 70 24.50 -3.34 24.29
C PRO A 70 24.38 -3.26 22.76
N GLN A 71 23.77 -4.27 22.14
CA GLN A 71 23.57 -4.32 20.70
C GLN A 71 22.50 -3.33 20.24
N VAL A 72 21.38 -3.23 20.95
CA VAL A 72 20.33 -2.23 20.67
C VAL A 72 20.87 -0.81 20.85
N GLN A 73 21.65 -0.57 21.92
CA GLN A 73 22.30 0.73 22.14
C GLN A 73 23.22 1.09 20.97
N LYS A 74 24.06 0.14 20.54
CA LYS A 74 24.95 0.33 19.39
C LYS A 74 24.16 0.71 18.13
N TYR A 75 22.98 0.15 17.91
CA TYR A 75 22.15 0.51 16.77
C TYR A 75 21.65 1.95 16.83
N PHE A 76 21.18 2.42 18.00
CA PHE A 76 20.81 3.83 18.20
C PHE A 76 21.99 4.78 17.96
N ASP A 77 23.17 4.45 18.49
CA ASP A 77 24.38 5.27 18.32
C ASP A 77 24.79 5.35 16.84
N GLN A 78 24.70 4.24 16.11
CA GLN A 78 24.98 4.19 14.67
C GLN A 78 23.97 5.00 13.87
N MET A 79 22.68 4.94 14.20
CA MET A 79 21.66 5.76 13.54
C MET A 79 21.88 7.26 13.77
N ASN A 80 22.18 7.67 15.01
CA ASN A 80 22.47 9.07 15.33
C ASN A 80 23.71 9.57 14.58
N THR A 81 24.78 8.76 14.56
CA THR A 81 26.00 9.08 13.79
C THR A 81 25.69 9.26 12.30
N LEU A 82 24.83 8.43 11.72
CA LEU A 82 24.42 8.55 10.32
C LEU A 82 23.59 9.82 10.06
N LEU A 83 22.68 10.18 10.96
CA LEU A 83 21.89 11.40 10.85
C LEU A 83 22.74 12.65 10.98
N GLU A 84 23.75 12.63 11.86
CA GLU A 84 24.74 13.71 11.98
C GLU A 84 25.61 13.83 10.71
N GLN A 85 26.03 12.69 10.14
CA GLN A 85 26.85 12.65 8.94
C GLN A 85 26.08 13.03 7.67
N TYR A 86 24.79 12.69 7.60
CA TYR A 86 23.91 12.88 6.44
C TYR A 86 22.59 13.55 6.85
N PRO A 87 22.61 14.85 7.22
CA PRO A 87 21.42 15.57 7.66
C PRO A 87 20.33 15.64 6.57
N GLU A 88 20.68 15.44 5.30
CA GLU A 88 19.72 15.37 4.19
C GLU A 88 18.75 14.20 4.32
N ILE A 89 19.11 13.14 5.05
CA ILE A 89 18.20 12.02 5.35
C ILE A 89 16.99 12.51 6.15
N ASN A 90 17.20 13.46 7.08
CA ASN A 90 16.14 14.06 7.88
C ASN A 90 15.27 15.02 7.05
N VAL A 91 15.88 15.77 6.13
CA VAL A 91 15.16 16.79 5.34
C VAL A 91 14.33 16.16 4.20
N GLN A 92 14.85 15.12 3.54
CA GLN A 92 14.18 14.54 2.36
C GLN A 92 12.90 13.79 2.67
N SER A 93 12.72 13.31 3.90
CA SER A 93 11.49 12.63 4.31
C SER A 93 10.35 13.61 4.59
N GLY A 94 10.62 14.90 4.80
CA GLY A 94 9.64 15.83 5.36
C GLY A 94 9.23 15.47 6.80
N GLU A 95 9.98 14.56 7.43
CA GLU A 95 9.73 13.99 8.75
C GLU A 95 10.93 14.30 9.64
N ASP A 96 10.68 14.55 10.93
CA ASP A 96 11.76 14.64 11.91
C ASP A 96 12.16 13.23 12.38
N LEU A 97 12.89 12.53 11.51
CA LEU A 97 13.43 11.19 11.76
C LEU A 97 14.32 11.17 13.01
N SER A 98 15.03 12.26 13.29
CA SER A 98 15.81 12.40 14.53
C SER A 98 14.93 12.38 15.77
N SER A 99 13.77 13.06 15.73
CA SER A 99 12.79 13.04 16.81
C SER A 99 12.17 11.64 16.98
N ASP A 100 11.77 10.98 15.89
CA ASP A 100 11.21 9.63 15.98
C ASP A 100 12.22 8.60 16.53
N ILE A 101 13.49 8.69 16.14
CA ILE A 101 14.55 7.83 16.70
C ILE A 101 14.79 8.13 18.18
N THR A 102 14.70 9.39 18.59
CA THR A 102 14.80 9.78 20.01
C THR A 102 13.64 9.19 20.81
N LEU A 103 12.39 9.32 20.32
CA LEU A 103 11.22 8.71 20.95
C LEU A 103 11.34 7.19 21.07
N MET A 104 11.87 6.52 20.04
CA MET A 104 12.13 5.08 20.10
C MET A 104 13.16 4.72 21.16
N ARG A 105 14.25 5.50 21.29
CA ARG A 105 15.28 5.30 22.30
C ARG A 105 14.72 5.50 23.71
N ASP A 106 13.99 6.59 23.93
CA ASP A 106 13.41 6.92 25.23
C ASP A 106 12.40 5.83 25.66
N ALA A 107 11.59 5.33 24.72
CA ALA A 107 10.69 4.21 24.97
C ALA A 107 11.44 2.90 25.29
N TRP A 108 12.56 2.61 24.61
CA TRP A 108 13.42 1.47 24.93
C TRP A 108 14.01 1.59 26.34
N GLU A 109 14.56 2.76 26.68
CA GLU A 109 15.15 3.02 28.00
C GLU A 109 14.10 2.95 29.12
N LYS A 110 12.90 3.48 28.89
CA LYS A 110 11.77 3.36 29.83
C LYS A 110 11.37 1.90 30.06
N ALA A 111 11.28 1.11 28.98
CA ALA A 111 11.00 -0.33 29.08
C ALA A 111 12.06 -1.06 29.90
N LEU A 112 13.34 -0.76 29.69
CA LEU A 112 14.43 -1.36 30.46
C LEU A 112 14.47 -0.90 31.92
N LEU A 113 14.15 0.36 32.20
CA LEU A 113 14.11 0.91 33.56
C LEU A 113 12.98 0.29 34.39
N ASN A 114 11.82 0.05 33.76
CA ASN A 114 10.65 -0.55 34.40
C ASN A 114 10.70 -2.08 34.38
N TRP A 115 11.71 -2.67 33.74
CA TRP A 115 11.90 -4.10 33.73
C TRP A 115 12.26 -4.60 35.14
N PRO A 116 11.57 -5.62 35.69
CA PRO A 116 11.89 -6.14 37.02
C PRO A 116 13.27 -6.82 37.06
N ASP A 117 14.28 -6.10 37.55
CA ASP A 117 15.67 -6.57 37.68
C ASP A 117 15.82 -7.74 38.65
N THR A 118 14.96 -7.77 39.68
CA THR A 118 14.96 -8.81 40.69
C THR A 118 13.64 -9.55 40.71
N ILE A 119 13.78 -10.86 40.89
CA ILE A 119 12.70 -11.76 41.23
C ILE A 119 12.01 -11.24 42.49
N PRO A 120 10.69 -11.01 42.48
CA PRO A 120 9.98 -10.65 43.71
C PRO A 120 10.20 -11.72 44.78
N GLU A 121 10.59 -11.30 45.98
CA GLU A 121 10.64 -12.19 47.14
C GLU A 121 9.25 -12.76 47.42
N LYS A 122 9.18 -13.97 47.97
CA LYS A 122 7.91 -14.62 48.28
C LYS A 122 7.24 -13.94 49.49
N PRO A 123 5.94 -13.59 49.45
CA PRO A 123 4.95 -13.84 48.39
C PRO A 123 4.99 -12.84 47.24
N LEU A 124 4.65 -13.32 46.04
CA LEU A 124 4.63 -12.53 44.80
C LEU A 124 3.59 -11.40 44.90
N ASN A 125 4.03 -10.14 44.90
CA ASN A 125 3.14 -8.99 44.80
C ASN A 125 2.60 -8.85 43.36
N LYS A 126 1.60 -9.67 43.01
CA LYS A 126 1.03 -9.71 41.65
C LYS A 126 0.59 -8.33 41.12
N PRO A 127 -0.12 -7.48 41.89
CA PRO A 127 -0.53 -6.17 41.41
C PRO A 127 0.63 -5.25 41.01
N GLU A 128 1.69 -5.22 41.81
CA GLU A 128 2.89 -4.42 41.52
C GLU A 128 3.61 -4.93 40.27
N LEU A 129 3.76 -6.26 40.14
CA LEU A 129 4.39 -6.85 38.97
C LEU A 129 3.58 -6.61 37.70
N LEU A 130 2.25 -6.74 37.75
CA LEU A 130 1.37 -6.42 36.62
C LEU A 130 1.47 -4.96 36.22
N PHE A 131 1.54 -4.04 37.19
CA PHE A 131 1.74 -2.62 36.91
C PHE A 131 3.04 -2.36 36.15
N LEU A 132 4.17 -2.91 36.61
CA LEU A 132 5.46 -2.77 35.93
C LEU A 132 5.44 -3.38 34.52
N LEU A 133 4.87 -4.58 34.37
CA LEU A 133 4.80 -5.24 33.06
C LEU A 133 3.92 -4.48 32.07
N ASN A 134 2.82 -3.86 32.51
CA ASN A 134 2.00 -3.02 31.66
C ASN A 134 2.76 -1.76 31.18
N GLU A 135 3.54 -1.12 32.05
CA GLU A 135 4.40 0.02 31.67
C GLU A 135 5.49 -0.39 30.66
N VAL A 136 6.05 -1.60 30.82
CA VAL A 136 6.99 -2.19 29.85
C VAL A 136 6.28 -2.46 28.53
N GLU A 137 5.09 -3.07 28.54
CA GLU A 137 4.28 -3.36 27.36
C GLU A 137 4.00 -2.07 26.57
N GLU A 138 3.52 -1.03 27.25
CA GLU A 138 3.20 0.27 26.62
C GLU A 138 4.44 0.92 25.98
N SER A 139 5.58 0.86 26.66
CA SER A 139 6.84 1.41 26.17
C SER A 139 7.35 0.66 24.93
N LEU A 140 7.35 -0.67 24.98
CA LEU A 140 7.73 -1.52 23.84
C LEU A 140 6.74 -1.41 22.67
N TYR A 141 5.45 -1.24 22.97
CA TYR A 141 4.42 -0.98 21.98
C TYR A 141 4.67 0.36 21.27
N THR A 142 4.91 1.44 22.02
CA THR A 142 5.22 2.76 21.46
C THR A 142 6.44 2.72 20.54
N LEU A 143 7.52 2.08 20.98
CA LEU A 143 8.71 1.85 20.15
C LEU A 143 8.36 1.07 18.88
N SER A 144 7.60 -0.01 19.02
CA SER A 144 7.22 -0.88 17.90
C SER A 144 6.37 -0.15 16.85
N VAL A 145 5.42 0.68 17.30
CA VAL A 145 4.59 1.54 16.45
C VAL A 145 5.46 2.50 15.67
N LYS A 146 6.38 3.22 16.32
CA LYS A 146 7.30 4.16 15.67
C LYS A 146 8.23 3.47 14.68
N ALA A 147 8.88 2.39 15.10
CA ALA A 147 9.81 1.64 14.24
C ALA A 147 9.11 1.05 13.00
N GLN A 148 7.90 0.49 13.17
CA GLN A 148 7.11 -0.01 12.05
C GLN A 148 6.68 1.11 11.12
N THR A 149 6.23 2.24 11.67
CA THR A 149 5.79 3.40 10.88
C THR A 149 6.92 3.89 9.96
N LEU A 150 8.14 4.02 10.49
CA LEU A 150 9.33 4.43 9.73
C LEU A 150 9.72 3.44 8.63
N THR A 151 9.54 2.14 8.86
CA THR A 151 9.99 1.06 7.96
C THR A 151 8.90 0.59 6.98
N PHE A 152 7.64 0.94 7.23
CA PHE A 152 6.51 0.52 6.41
C PHE A 152 6.60 0.98 4.94
N PRO A 153 6.96 2.24 4.62
CA PRO A 153 7.07 2.66 3.23
C PRO A 153 8.02 1.78 2.40
N ASP A 154 9.14 1.38 2.99
CA ASP A 154 10.10 0.49 2.34
C ASP A 154 9.52 -0.91 2.14
N LEU A 155 8.81 -1.43 3.15
CA LEU A 155 8.16 -2.74 3.07
C LEU A 155 7.08 -2.74 1.98
N VAL A 156 6.26 -1.69 1.88
CA VAL A 156 5.28 -1.52 0.80
C VAL A 156 5.99 -1.47 -0.55
N ASN A 157 7.05 -0.67 -0.66
CA ASN A 157 7.82 -0.58 -1.91
C ASN A 157 8.41 -1.91 -2.33
N GLN A 158 8.91 -2.72 -1.39
CA GLN A 158 9.40 -4.05 -1.67
C GLN A 158 8.30 -4.94 -2.28
N ARG A 159 7.09 -4.93 -1.71
CA ARG A 159 5.95 -5.66 -2.30
C ARG A 159 5.57 -5.12 -3.68
N LEU A 160 5.53 -3.80 -3.85
CA LEU A 160 5.20 -3.17 -5.13
C LEU A 160 6.24 -3.45 -6.22
N LEU A 161 7.51 -3.68 -5.88
CA LEU A 161 8.56 -4.00 -6.85
C LEU A 161 8.34 -5.31 -7.61
N ASP A 162 7.56 -6.24 -7.04
CA ASP A 162 7.28 -7.54 -7.65
C ASP A 162 5.99 -7.54 -8.51
N MET A 163 5.17 -6.50 -8.39
CA MET A 163 3.86 -6.41 -9.08
C MET A 163 3.96 -5.85 -10.50
N ARG A 164 2.92 -5.88 -11.33
CA ARG A 164 2.92 -5.15 -12.62
C ARG A 164 2.37 -3.74 -12.45
N THR A 165 2.82 -2.79 -13.29
CA THR A 165 2.28 -1.42 -13.23
C THR A 165 0.78 -1.45 -13.42
N GLY A 166 0.03 -0.79 -12.53
CA GLY A 166 -1.43 -0.82 -12.52
C GLY A 166 -2.06 -1.95 -11.70
N GLU A 167 -1.28 -2.89 -11.20
CA GLU A 167 -1.76 -3.94 -10.30
C GLU A 167 -2.12 -3.37 -8.92
N LYS A 168 -3.10 -3.97 -8.26
CA LYS A 168 -3.67 -3.53 -6.98
C LYS A 168 -3.08 -4.35 -5.84
N LEU A 169 -2.58 -3.66 -4.81
CA LEU A 169 -2.22 -4.22 -3.51
C LEU A 169 -3.29 -3.82 -2.50
N ASP A 170 -3.91 -4.78 -1.84
CA ASP A 170 -4.79 -4.54 -0.70
C ASP A 170 -3.93 -4.46 0.57
N PHE A 171 -3.78 -3.25 1.11
CA PHE A 171 -2.89 -2.97 2.22
C PHE A 171 -3.25 -3.76 3.47
N TYR A 172 -4.52 -3.75 3.85
CA TYR A 172 -4.95 -4.40 5.08
C TYR A 172 -4.79 -5.91 4.97
N LEU A 173 -5.13 -6.49 3.83
CA LEU A 173 -4.97 -7.92 3.62
C LEU A 173 -3.49 -8.36 3.57
N GLU A 174 -2.66 -7.66 2.79
CA GLU A 174 -1.25 -8.04 2.57
C GLU A 174 -0.42 -7.92 3.84
N PHE A 175 -0.67 -6.90 4.67
CA PHE A 175 0.17 -6.60 5.83
C PHE A 175 -0.43 -7.04 7.18
N THR A 176 -1.56 -7.77 7.19
CA THR A 176 -2.17 -8.24 8.44
C THR A 176 -1.19 -9.05 9.30
N ASP A 177 -0.40 -9.93 8.67
CA ASP A 177 0.51 -10.82 9.39
C ASP A 177 1.86 -10.15 9.72
N GLU A 178 2.11 -8.94 9.21
CA GLU A 178 3.37 -8.21 9.38
C GLU A 178 3.36 -7.33 10.63
N VAL A 179 2.18 -7.05 11.19
CA VAL A 179 1.99 -6.18 12.36
C VAL A 179 1.78 -6.99 13.64
N TYR A 180 2.23 -6.45 14.78
CA TYR A 180 2.09 -7.13 16.08
C TYR A 180 0.62 -7.18 16.55
N LYS A 181 -0.05 -6.02 16.52
CA LYS A 181 -1.48 -5.89 16.82
C LYS A 181 -2.22 -5.33 15.59
N PRO A 182 -3.41 -5.82 15.26
CA PRO A 182 -4.15 -5.40 14.06
C PRO A 182 -4.57 -3.92 14.10
N GLU A 183 -4.71 -3.35 15.29
CA GLU A 183 -5.01 -1.92 15.53
C GLU A 183 -3.91 -0.98 15.01
N PHE A 184 -2.73 -1.50 14.69
CA PHE A 184 -1.65 -0.73 14.08
C PHE A 184 -1.85 -0.49 12.57
N LEU A 185 -2.59 -1.36 11.85
CA LEU A 185 -2.77 -1.20 10.40
C LEU A 185 -3.39 0.15 10.02
N PRO A 186 -4.46 0.64 10.70
CA PRO A 186 -4.98 1.97 10.43
C PRO A 186 -3.97 3.10 10.66
N ILE A 187 -3.10 2.98 11.68
CA ILE A 187 -2.05 3.96 11.99
C ILE A 187 -1.00 3.97 10.88
N ALA A 188 -0.50 2.79 10.49
CA ALA A 188 0.44 2.64 9.39
C ALA A 188 -0.14 3.18 8.07
N TRP A 189 -1.40 2.85 7.77
CA TRP A 189 -2.10 3.35 6.60
C TRP A 189 -2.20 4.88 6.61
N GLN A 190 -2.59 5.47 7.74
CA GLN A 190 -2.70 6.92 7.89
C GLN A 190 -1.35 7.60 7.63
N TYR A 191 -0.29 7.09 8.25
CA TYR A 191 1.05 7.60 8.04
C TYR A 191 1.48 7.50 6.57
N LEU A 192 1.20 6.39 5.90
CA LEU A 192 1.48 6.24 4.47
C LEU A 192 0.72 7.26 3.61
N ARG A 193 -0.52 7.62 3.98
CA ARG A 193 -1.29 8.66 3.26
C ARG A 193 -0.63 10.02 3.40
N GLU A 194 -0.21 10.36 4.61
CA GLU A 194 0.51 11.61 4.91
C GLU A 194 1.86 11.67 4.18
N HIS A 195 2.48 10.51 3.94
CA HIS A 195 3.80 10.37 3.31
C HIS A 195 3.74 9.63 1.97
N SER A 196 2.67 9.84 1.20
CA SER A 196 2.41 9.08 -0.05
C SER A 196 3.53 9.15 -1.09
N HIS A 197 4.30 10.24 -1.09
CA HIS A 197 5.48 10.43 -1.95
C HIS A 197 6.62 9.42 -1.68
N ARG A 198 6.62 8.73 -0.53
CA ARG A 198 7.60 7.69 -0.19
C ARG A 198 7.28 6.34 -0.84
N ILE A 199 6.10 6.17 -1.42
CA ILE A 199 5.64 4.92 -2.00
C ILE A 199 5.68 5.02 -3.52
N ASN A 200 6.18 3.97 -4.19
CA ASN A 200 6.18 3.82 -5.65
C ASN A 200 4.80 3.40 -6.17
N GLY A 201 3.75 4.10 -5.74
CA GLY A 201 2.38 3.72 -6.01
C GLY A 201 1.37 4.83 -5.83
N PHE A 202 0.16 4.60 -6.32
CA PHE A 202 -0.98 5.48 -6.13
C PHE A 202 -1.91 4.90 -5.07
N MET A 203 -2.04 5.59 -3.95
CA MET A 203 -2.88 5.19 -2.83
C MET A 203 -4.32 5.65 -3.02
N THR A 204 -5.28 4.82 -2.60
CA THR A 204 -6.72 5.14 -2.58
C THR A 204 -7.25 5.05 -1.18
N GLU A 205 -8.34 5.74 -0.84
CA GLU A 205 -8.83 5.85 0.54
C GLU A 205 -9.17 4.50 1.21
N ASN A 206 -9.55 3.51 0.41
CA ASN A 206 -9.99 2.18 0.86
C ASN A 206 -8.85 1.20 1.17
N GLY A 207 -7.61 1.68 1.33
CA GLY A 207 -6.47 0.79 1.58
C GLY A 207 -5.92 0.10 0.32
N ILE A 208 -6.35 0.49 -0.88
CA ILE A 208 -5.77 -0.06 -2.12
C ILE A 208 -4.62 0.82 -2.59
N ILE A 209 -3.48 0.20 -2.88
CA ILE A 209 -2.31 0.83 -3.48
C ILE A 209 -2.12 0.24 -4.88
N TYR A 210 -2.08 1.09 -5.89
CA TYR A 210 -1.77 0.66 -7.25
C TYR A 210 -0.28 0.85 -7.54
N ARG A 211 0.41 -0.16 -8.08
CA ARG A 211 1.82 -0.02 -8.46
C ARG A 211 1.99 1.05 -9.54
N ALA A 212 2.90 2.00 -9.29
CA ALA A 212 3.46 2.88 -10.31
C ALA A 212 4.88 2.43 -10.67
N SER A 213 5.35 2.76 -11.88
CA SER A 213 6.74 2.50 -12.25
C SER A 213 7.65 3.56 -11.62
N PRO A 214 8.67 3.19 -10.83
CA PRO A 214 9.62 4.17 -10.29
C PRO A 214 10.60 4.69 -11.35
N PHE A 215 10.71 4.02 -12.49
CA PHE A 215 11.73 4.30 -13.51
C PHE A 215 11.21 5.09 -14.71
N MET A 216 9.90 4.99 -15.01
CA MET A 216 9.32 5.68 -16.15
C MET A 216 8.71 7.01 -15.72
N PRO A 217 9.11 8.14 -16.34
CA PRO A 217 8.42 9.40 -16.13
C PRO A 217 6.93 9.26 -16.44
N HIS A 218 6.06 9.68 -15.52
CA HIS A 218 4.62 9.49 -15.65
C HIS A 218 4.03 10.15 -16.91
N TRP A 219 4.63 11.24 -17.40
CA TRP A 219 4.19 11.92 -18.62
C TRP A 219 4.37 11.07 -19.89
N LEU A 220 5.27 10.07 -19.89
CA LEU A 220 5.48 9.20 -21.04
C LEU A 220 4.25 8.34 -21.32
N SER A 221 3.48 7.98 -20.29
CA SER A 221 2.21 7.27 -20.45
C SER A 221 1.20 8.09 -21.26
N LEU A 222 1.13 9.41 -21.01
CA LEU A 222 0.28 10.31 -21.79
C LEU A 222 0.73 10.36 -23.26
N VAL A 223 2.04 10.44 -23.51
CA VAL A 223 2.59 10.43 -24.87
C VAL A 223 2.28 9.12 -25.58
N LEU A 224 2.46 7.98 -24.91
CA LEU A 224 2.18 6.66 -25.48
C LEU A 224 0.70 6.52 -25.82
N ILE A 225 -0.20 6.93 -24.92
CA ILE A 225 -1.66 6.89 -25.17
C ILE A 225 -2.00 7.72 -26.40
N ASN A 226 -1.52 8.97 -26.48
CA ASN A 226 -1.77 9.83 -27.63
C ASN A 226 -1.14 9.29 -28.93
N ALA A 227 0.06 8.68 -28.84
CA ALA A 227 0.72 8.06 -29.98
C ALA A 227 -0.09 6.88 -30.53
N VAL A 228 -0.68 6.06 -29.66
CA VAL A 228 -1.58 4.98 -30.08
C VAL A 228 -2.82 5.56 -30.75
N VAL A 229 -3.50 6.56 -30.17
CA VAL A 229 -4.64 7.22 -30.82
C VAL A 229 -4.27 7.80 -32.19
N ALA A 230 -3.12 8.47 -32.31
CA ALA A 230 -2.64 9.04 -33.56
C ALA A 230 -2.31 7.96 -34.60
N LEU A 231 -1.77 6.80 -34.18
CA LEU A 231 -1.52 5.67 -35.07
C LEU A 231 -2.81 5.19 -35.75
N GLY A 232 -3.92 5.14 -35.02
CA GLY A 232 -5.23 4.76 -35.60
C GLY A 232 -5.70 5.74 -36.66
N PHE A 233 -5.49 7.03 -36.43
CA PHE A 233 -5.78 8.07 -37.43
C PHE A 233 -4.91 7.90 -38.68
N VAL A 234 -3.61 7.63 -38.52
CA VAL A 234 -2.69 7.36 -39.63
C VAL A 234 -3.10 6.11 -40.42
N LEU A 235 -3.54 5.05 -39.74
CA LEU A 235 -4.02 3.82 -40.39
C LEU A 235 -5.28 4.09 -41.23
N ILE A 236 -6.22 4.89 -40.74
CA ILE A 236 -7.42 5.29 -41.50
C ILE A 236 -7.04 6.13 -42.71
N TRP A 237 -6.11 7.08 -42.54
CA TRP A 237 -5.60 7.90 -43.63
C TRP A 237 -4.93 7.05 -44.71
N LEU A 238 -4.05 6.14 -44.32
CA LEU A 238 -3.38 5.23 -45.25
C LEU A 238 -4.39 4.34 -45.97
N THR A 239 -5.37 3.79 -45.25
CA THR A 239 -6.45 2.99 -45.84
C THR A 239 -7.24 3.82 -46.85
N SER A 240 -7.57 5.08 -46.53
CA SER A 240 -8.31 5.97 -47.43
C SER A 240 -7.55 6.29 -48.73
N ILE A 241 -6.23 6.33 -48.68
CA ILE A 241 -5.37 6.54 -49.87
C ILE A 241 -5.26 5.25 -50.69
N LEU A 242 -5.12 4.09 -50.04
CA LEU A 242 -4.94 2.81 -50.72
C LEU A 242 -6.26 2.25 -51.27
N PHE A 243 -7.40 2.58 -50.66
CA PHE A 243 -8.71 2.01 -50.99
C PHE A 243 -9.12 2.20 -52.47
N PRO A 244 -8.99 3.38 -53.10
CA PRO A 244 -9.35 3.58 -54.51
C PRO A 244 -8.54 2.70 -55.49
N PHE A 245 -7.31 2.32 -55.11
CA PHE A 245 -6.47 1.44 -55.93
C PHE A 245 -6.90 -0.02 -55.87
N VAL A 246 -7.60 -0.43 -54.80
CA VAL A 246 -8.01 -1.82 -54.57
C VAL A 246 -9.50 -2.03 -54.92
N PHE A 247 -10.36 -1.06 -54.61
CA PHE A 247 -11.82 -1.20 -54.66
C PHE A 247 -12.50 -0.07 -55.44
N SER A 248 -12.15 0.10 -56.72
CA SER A 248 -12.81 0.99 -57.70
C SER A 248 -12.85 2.51 -57.35
N PRO A 249 -12.47 3.41 -58.28
CA PRO A 249 -12.32 4.85 -58.01
C PRO A 249 -13.63 5.62 -57.69
N SER A 250 -14.81 4.99 -57.76
CA SER A 250 -16.11 5.67 -57.57
C SER A 250 -16.57 5.80 -56.12
N LEU A 251 -15.94 5.13 -55.16
CA LEU A 251 -16.35 5.13 -53.74
C LEU A 251 -15.75 6.31 -52.97
N HIS A 252 -16.55 7.37 -52.76
CA HIS A 252 -16.21 8.54 -51.93
C HIS A 252 -16.38 8.22 -50.42
N VAL A 253 -15.48 7.39 -49.88
CA VAL A 253 -15.47 6.95 -48.48
C VAL A 253 -14.51 7.72 -47.52
N PRO A 254 -13.60 8.64 -47.94
CA PRO A 254 -12.56 9.12 -47.01
C PRO A 254 -13.08 9.87 -45.78
N ILE A 255 -14.00 10.84 -45.96
CA ILE A 255 -14.33 11.79 -44.90
C ILE A 255 -15.20 11.18 -43.79
N ASP A 256 -16.05 10.22 -44.14
CA ASP A 256 -16.96 9.57 -43.20
C ASP A 256 -16.20 8.60 -42.28
N LEU A 257 -15.13 7.96 -42.77
CA LEU A 257 -14.25 7.14 -41.92
C LEU A 257 -13.54 7.98 -40.85
N PHE A 258 -13.03 9.15 -41.22
CA PHE A 258 -12.40 10.06 -40.26
C PHE A 258 -13.42 10.58 -39.23
N ARG A 259 -14.61 10.99 -39.67
CA ARG A 259 -15.68 11.44 -38.78
C ARG A 259 -16.13 10.34 -37.85
N GLY A 260 -16.33 9.13 -38.36
CA GLY A 260 -16.68 7.95 -37.58
C GLY A 260 -15.62 7.63 -36.52
N TYR A 261 -14.34 7.73 -36.86
CA TYR A 261 -13.25 7.46 -35.92
C TYR A 261 -13.20 8.50 -34.80
N ILE A 262 -13.25 9.77 -35.16
CA ILE A 262 -13.31 10.86 -34.18
C ILE A 262 -14.54 10.67 -33.27
N ALA A 263 -15.70 10.30 -33.84
CA ALA A 263 -16.91 10.04 -33.08
C ALA A 263 -16.76 8.86 -32.11
N VAL A 264 -16.20 7.71 -32.54
CA VAL A 264 -15.94 6.55 -31.67
C VAL A 264 -14.98 6.93 -30.53
N MET A 265 -13.87 7.60 -30.84
CA MET A 265 -12.87 8.00 -29.85
C MET A 265 -13.43 9.04 -28.86
N ALA A 266 -14.21 10.01 -29.35
CA ALA A 266 -14.91 10.97 -28.51
C ALA A 266 -15.95 10.29 -27.60
N GLY A 267 -16.70 9.32 -28.12
CA GLY A 267 -17.66 8.53 -27.34
C GLY A 267 -16.99 7.77 -26.20
N GLY A 268 -15.86 7.11 -26.48
CA GLY A 268 -15.05 6.43 -25.45
C GLY A 268 -14.48 7.41 -24.41
N LEU A 269 -13.94 8.55 -24.84
CA LEU A 269 -13.41 9.57 -23.93
C LEU A 269 -14.49 10.13 -23.01
N VAL A 270 -15.68 10.43 -23.54
CA VAL A 270 -16.83 10.88 -22.74
C VAL A 270 -17.24 9.80 -21.73
N HIS A 271 -17.25 8.53 -22.12
CA HIS A 271 -17.54 7.43 -21.20
C HIS A 271 -16.55 7.40 -20.02
N THR A 272 -15.25 7.41 -20.30
CA THR A 272 -14.20 7.45 -19.29
C THR A 272 -14.38 8.66 -18.36
N PHE A 273 -14.66 9.84 -18.92
CA PHE A 273 -14.88 11.05 -18.11
C PHE A 273 -16.12 10.95 -17.22
N VAL A 274 -17.22 10.37 -17.72
CA VAL A 274 -18.41 10.10 -16.91
C VAL A 274 -18.11 9.12 -15.77
N GLY A 275 -17.26 8.11 -16.01
CA GLY A 275 -16.79 7.18 -14.97
C GLY A 275 -16.04 7.91 -13.85
N VAL A 276 -15.05 8.72 -14.23
CA VAL A 276 -14.28 9.56 -13.28
C VAL A 276 -15.19 10.53 -12.53
N TRP A 277 -16.15 11.16 -13.23
CA TRP A 277 -17.10 12.09 -12.62
C TRP A 277 -18.06 11.41 -11.63
N LYS A 278 -18.52 10.20 -11.94
CA LYS A 278 -19.32 9.39 -11.01
C LYS A 278 -18.51 9.04 -9.76
N GLN A 279 -17.24 8.72 -9.92
CA GLN A 279 -16.33 8.47 -8.81
C GLN A 279 -16.14 9.73 -7.96
N TYR A 280 -15.95 10.90 -8.59
CA TYR A 280 -15.88 12.20 -7.91
C TYR A 280 -17.14 12.51 -7.10
N ARG A 281 -18.33 12.18 -7.61
CA ARG A 281 -19.58 12.39 -6.86
C ARG A 281 -19.75 11.44 -5.68
N ALA A 282 -19.25 10.22 -5.80
CA ALA A 282 -19.33 9.25 -4.71
C ALA A 282 -18.32 9.58 -3.60
N ASP A 283 -17.16 10.11 -3.97
CA ASP A 283 -16.04 10.39 -3.07
C ASP A 283 -15.21 11.58 -3.59
N PRO A 284 -15.55 12.82 -3.18
CA PRO A 284 -14.91 14.04 -3.67
C PRO A 284 -13.44 14.16 -3.29
N ASP A 285 -13.06 13.68 -2.11
CA ASP A 285 -11.69 13.74 -1.58
C ASP A 285 -10.78 12.80 -2.39
N HIS A 286 -11.28 11.60 -2.69
CA HIS A 286 -10.58 10.66 -3.54
C HIS A 286 -10.32 11.23 -4.93
N ALA A 287 -11.32 11.89 -5.52
CA ALA A 287 -11.17 12.43 -6.85
C ALA A 287 -10.37 13.75 -6.90
N ALA A 288 -10.35 14.53 -5.83
CA ALA A 288 -9.42 15.65 -5.67
C ALA A 288 -7.97 15.16 -5.65
N SER A 289 -7.69 14.05 -4.94
CA SER A 289 -6.36 13.42 -4.95
C SER A 289 -5.96 12.88 -6.33
N MET A 290 -6.93 12.33 -7.08
CA MET A 290 -6.72 11.88 -8.46
C MET A 290 -6.39 13.04 -9.41
N LEU A 291 -7.13 14.16 -9.31
CA LEU A 291 -6.89 15.33 -10.14
C LEU A 291 -5.56 16.02 -9.81
N GLY A 292 -5.22 16.09 -8.52
CA GLY A 292 -3.91 16.58 -8.06
C GLY A 292 -2.73 15.76 -8.60
N ASN A 293 -2.96 14.47 -8.86
CA ASN A 293 -1.95 13.54 -9.37
C ASN A 293 -2.38 12.87 -10.69
N LEU A 294 -3.00 13.61 -11.61
CA LEU A 294 -3.60 13.07 -12.84
C LEU A 294 -2.61 12.25 -13.68
N LEU A 295 -1.36 12.71 -13.81
CA LEU A 295 -0.33 11.99 -14.57
C LEU A 295 0.00 10.63 -13.96
N LEU A 296 0.09 10.55 -12.62
CA LEU A 296 0.32 9.29 -11.91
C LEU A 296 -0.87 8.35 -12.08
N TRP A 297 -2.10 8.87 -12.00
CA TRP A 297 -3.30 8.08 -12.24
C TRP A 297 -3.34 7.50 -13.66
N ILE A 298 -3.06 8.33 -14.69
CA ILE A 298 -2.97 7.88 -16.08
C ILE A 298 -1.88 6.81 -16.23
N HIS A 299 -0.72 7.01 -15.60
CA HIS A 299 0.38 6.07 -15.64
C HIS A 299 -0.01 4.69 -15.08
N VAL A 300 -0.64 4.69 -13.90
CA VAL A 300 -1.16 3.48 -13.25
C VAL A 300 -2.24 2.80 -14.11
N LYS A 301 -3.10 3.57 -14.78
CA LYS A 301 -4.17 3.06 -15.64
C LYS A 301 -3.76 2.80 -17.09
N GLN A 302 -2.49 2.98 -17.44
CA GLN A 302 -2.02 2.94 -18.82
C GLN A 302 -2.45 1.67 -19.56
N VAL A 303 -2.25 0.48 -18.98
CA VAL A 303 -2.62 -0.79 -19.63
C VAL A 303 -4.13 -0.87 -19.88
N SER A 304 -4.93 -0.46 -18.89
CA SER A 304 -6.39 -0.42 -19.00
C SER A 304 -6.82 0.52 -20.14
N ILE A 305 -6.28 1.75 -20.18
CA ILE A 305 -6.60 2.75 -21.20
C ILE A 305 -6.20 2.25 -22.60
N LEU A 306 -5.00 1.69 -22.75
CA LEU A 306 -4.53 1.14 -24.02
C LEU A 306 -5.43 -0.02 -24.50
N SER A 307 -5.84 -0.91 -23.60
CA SER A 307 -6.77 -1.99 -23.93
C SER A 307 -8.15 -1.47 -24.36
N GLY A 308 -8.64 -0.40 -23.72
CA GLY A 308 -9.86 0.30 -24.12
C GLY A 308 -9.74 0.85 -25.55
N ILE A 309 -8.65 1.56 -25.85
CA ILE A 309 -8.40 2.11 -27.20
C ILE A 309 -8.35 1.01 -28.27
N LEU A 310 -7.62 -0.08 -28.02
CA LEU A 310 -7.55 -1.21 -28.97
C LEU A 310 -8.92 -1.87 -29.21
N THR A 311 -9.77 -1.89 -28.19
CA THR A 311 -11.11 -2.44 -28.35
C THR A 311 -12.04 -1.46 -29.07
N LEU A 312 -11.91 -0.14 -28.84
CA LEU A 312 -12.58 0.88 -29.64
C LEU A 312 -12.20 0.75 -31.12
N TRP A 313 -10.93 0.47 -31.43
CA TRP A 313 -10.50 0.18 -32.81
C TRP A 313 -11.15 -1.06 -33.38
N THR A 314 -11.23 -2.13 -32.60
CA THR A 314 -11.89 -3.37 -33.03
C THR A 314 -13.36 -3.12 -33.35
N GLY A 315 -14.08 -2.40 -32.47
CA GLY A 315 -15.46 -2.01 -32.71
C GLY A 315 -15.63 -1.09 -33.92
N PHE A 316 -14.72 -0.12 -34.09
CA PHE A 316 -14.69 0.73 -35.27
C PHE A 316 -14.51 -0.06 -36.57
N ILE A 317 -13.57 -1.03 -36.61
CA ILE A 317 -13.36 -1.90 -37.76
C ILE A 317 -14.63 -2.70 -38.07
N ILE A 318 -15.31 -3.25 -37.05
CA ILE A 318 -16.57 -3.97 -37.22
C ILE A 318 -17.63 -3.04 -37.84
N LEU A 319 -17.78 -1.80 -37.35
CA LEU A 319 -18.71 -0.81 -37.89
C LEU A 319 -18.45 -0.46 -39.36
N VAL A 320 -17.16 -0.36 -39.74
CA VAL A 320 -16.75 -0.15 -41.13
C VAL A 320 -17.18 -1.33 -41.99
N VAL A 321 -16.90 -2.57 -41.55
CA VAL A 321 -17.22 -3.79 -42.31
C VAL A 321 -18.73 -3.94 -42.52
N ILE A 322 -19.55 -3.63 -41.51
CA ILE A 322 -21.02 -3.68 -41.63
C ILE A 322 -21.63 -2.42 -42.27
N SER A 323 -20.80 -1.49 -42.76
CA SER A 323 -21.20 -0.26 -43.45
C SER A 323 -22.11 0.68 -42.65
N GLN A 324 -22.06 0.64 -41.30
CA GLN A 324 -22.85 1.52 -40.43
C GLN A 324 -22.14 2.84 -40.09
N ILE A 325 -20.94 3.06 -40.64
CA ILE A 325 -20.11 4.21 -40.27
C ILE A 325 -20.59 5.56 -40.82
N GLN A 326 -21.50 5.53 -41.80
CA GLN A 326 -22.05 6.75 -42.42
C GLN A 326 -22.93 7.56 -41.44
N ILE A 327 -23.32 6.97 -40.31
CA ILE A 327 -24.11 7.64 -39.28
C ILE A 327 -23.19 7.96 -38.08
N THR A 328 -22.66 9.18 -38.06
CA THR A 328 -21.74 9.67 -37.00
C THR A 328 -22.30 9.46 -35.59
N GLU A 329 -23.62 9.58 -35.40
CA GLU A 329 -24.30 9.34 -34.13
C GLU A 329 -24.19 7.87 -33.67
N VAL A 330 -24.35 6.92 -34.59
CA VAL A 330 -24.20 5.48 -34.31
C VAL A 330 -22.76 5.17 -33.94
N ALA A 331 -21.79 5.77 -34.64
CA ALA A 331 -20.37 5.63 -34.32
C ALA A 331 -20.03 6.16 -32.92
N PHE A 332 -20.56 7.34 -32.56
CA PHE A 332 -20.40 7.90 -31.21
C PHE A 332 -21.00 6.99 -30.13
N LEU A 333 -22.25 6.55 -30.31
CA LEU A 333 -22.94 5.67 -29.37
C LEU A 333 -22.26 4.31 -29.23
N ALA A 334 -21.73 3.76 -30.33
CA ALA A 334 -20.96 2.53 -30.32
C ALA A 334 -19.66 2.72 -29.51
N GLY A 335 -18.92 3.81 -29.73
CA GLY A 335 -17.74 4.13 -28.91
C GLY A 335 -18.07 4.23 -27.42
N TYR A 336 -19.15 4.93 -27.07
CA TYR A 336 -19.63 5.03 -25.68
C TYR A 336 -20.03 3.67 -25.07
N SER A 337 -20.64 2.79 -25.87
CA SER A 337 -21.18 1.50 -25.41
C SER A 337 -20.12 0.40 -25.30
N ILE A 338 -19.12 0.41 -26.20
CA ILE A 338 -18.02 -0.56 -26.22
C ILE A 338 -17.22 -0.48 -24.91
N ASP A 339 -16.96 0.73 -24.42
CA ASP A 339 -16.25 0.95 -23.16
C ASP A 339 -17.02 0.36 -21.97
N SER A 340 -18.34 0.54 -21.92
CA SER A 340 -19.21 -0.06 -20.90
C SER A 340 -19.18 -1.59 -20.92
N PHE A 341 -19.13 -2.19 -22.11
CA PHE A 341 -19.08 -3.65 -22.25
C PHE A 341 -17.77 -4.21 -21.73
N ILE A 342 -16.65 -3.55 -22.06
CA ILE A 342 -15.31 -3.95 -21.61
C ILE A 342 -15.17 -3.78 -20.11
N ASP A 343 -15.60 -2.66 -19.55
CA ASP A 343 -15.52 -2.44 -18.11
C ASP A 343 -16.31 -3.53 -17.38
N VAL A 344 -17.52 -3.85 -17.82
CA VAL A 344 -18.30 -4.95 -17.23
C VAL A 344 -17.61 -6.30 -17.44
N PHE A 345 -17.03 -6.58 -18.60
CA PHE A 345 -16.44 -7.87 -18.90
C PHE A 345 -15.07 -8.08 -18.24
N LEU A 346 -14.14 -7.12 -18.39
CA LEU A 346 -12.81 -7.16 -17.79
C LEU A 346 -12.87 -7.02 -16.27
N VAL A 347 -13.65 -6.08 -15.71
CA VAL A 347 -13.75 -5.97 -14.24
C VAL A 347 -14.35 -7.24 -13.67
N ARG A 348 -15.43 -7.80 -14.26
CA ARG A 348 -15.99 -9.05 -13.75
C ARG A 348 -15.06 -10.23 -13.94
N PHE A 349 -14.38 -10.36 -15.08
CA PHE A 349 -13.50 -11.50 -15.30
C PHE A 349 -12.26 -11.43 -14.40
N THR A 350 -11.69 -10.25 -14.23
CA THR A 350 -10.53 -10.02 -13.35
C THR A 350 -10.92 -10.16 -11.89
N ASP A 351 -12.07 -9.61 -11.46
CA ASP A 351 -12.56 -9.77 -10.09
C ASP A 351 -12.94 -11.22 -9.80
N ILE A 352 -13.54 -11.96 -10.75
CA ILE A 352 -13.84 -13.40 -10.58
C ILE A 352 -12.55 -14.22 -10.51
N ALA A 353 -11.56 -13.92 -11.35
CA ALA A 353 -10.26 -14.60 -11.31
C ALA A 353 -9.54 -14.31 -9.98
N SER A 354 -9.44 -13.05 -9.59
CA SER A 354 -8.82 -12.61 -8.33
C SER A 354 -9.56 -13.13 -7.11
N GLN A 355 -10.90 -13.12 -7.10
CA GLN A 355 -11.70 -13.72 -6.03
C GLN A 355 -11.52 -15.23 -5.95
N LYS A 356 -11.38 -15.95 -7.08
CA LYS A 356 -11.11 -17.38 -7.04
C LYS A 356 -9.72 -17.68 -6.49
N VAL A 357 -8.71 -16.87 -6.83
CA VAL A 357 -7.35 -17.00 -6.29
C VAL A 357 -7.31 -16.64 -4.80
N ALA A 358 -7.94 -15.53 -4.39
CA ALA A 358 -8.05 -15.13 -2.99
C ALA A 358 -8.91 -16.10 -2.15
N LYS A 359 -9.97 -16.66 -2.73
CA LYS A 359 -10.79 -17.71 -2.10
C LYS A 359 -9.99 -19.00 -1.95
N TRP A 360 -9.16 -19.36 -2.92
CA TRP A 360 -8.27 -20.51 -2.81
C TRP A 360 -7.21 -20.30 -1.72
N GLY A 361 -6.58 -19.13 -1.66
CA GLY A 361 -5.65 -18.76 -0.58
C GLY A 361 -6.30 -18.73 0.81
N SER A 362 -7.48 -18.09 0.92
CA SER A 362 -8.19 -17.97 2.21
C SER A 362 -8.87 -19.25 2.68
N GLN A 363 -9.26 -20.15 1.77
CA GLN A 363 -9.76 -21.48 2.16
C GLN A 363 -8.66 -22.33 2.82
N ASN A 364 -7.40 -22.06 2.50
CA ASN A 364 -6.23 -22.69 3.10
C ASN A 364 -5.78 -22.02 4.42
N LEU A 365 -6.35 -20.86 4.79
CA LEU A 365 -6.08 -20.22 6.07
C LEU A 365 -6.90 -20.86 7.22
N PRO A 366 -6.35 -21.00 8.44
CA PRO A 366 -7.10 -21.43 9.62
C PRO A 366 -8.36 -20.55 9.86
N LYS A 367 -9.44 -21.16 10.37
CA LYS A 367 -10.72 -20.46 10.61
C LYS A 367 -10.57 -19.27 11.58
N SER A 368 -9.69 -19.36 12.57
CA SER A 368 -9.44 -18.32 13.57
C SER A 368 -8.89 -17.04 12.95
N THR A 369 -7.95 -17.15 12.01
CA THR A 369 -7.35 -16.02 11.29
C THR A 369 -8.39 -15.28 10.45
N ARG A 370 -9.26 -16.03 9.76
CA ARG A 370 -10.34 -15.45 8.93
C ARG A 370 -11.33 -14.62 9.74
N GLN A 371 -11.70 -15.09 10.94
CA GLN A 371 -12.64 -14.38 11.81
C GLN A 371 -12.05 -13.05 12.29
N ARG A 372 -10.79 -13.06 12.76
CA ARG A 372 -10.08 -11.86 13.24
C ARG A 372 -9.95 -10.78 12.17
N VAL A 373 -9.62 -11.14 10.93
CA VAL A 373 -9.50 -10.17 9.83
C VAL A 373 -10.85 -9.55 9.49
N ALA A 374 -11.92 -10.36 9.46
CA ALA A 374 -13.26 -9.85 9.17
C ALA A 374 -13.73 -8.84 10.24
N ASP A 375 -13.43 -9.10 11.51
CA ASP A 375 -13.79 -8.20 12.62
C ASP A 375 -13.03 -6.87 12.56
N VAL A 376 -11.74 -6.90 12.22
CA VAL A 376 -10.90 -5.70 12.06
C VAL A 376 -11.36 -4.85 10.87
N VAL A 377 -11.67 -5.48 9.73
CA VAL A 377 -12.18 -4.76 8.54
C VAL A 377 -13.57 -4.17 8.83
N ALA A 378 -14.41 -4.87 9.58
CA ALA A 378 -15.72 -4.35 10.00
C ALA A 378 -15.59 -3.13 10.93
N GLN A 379 -14.65 -3.16 11.88
CA GLN A 379 -14.32 -2.02 12.75
C GLN A 379 -13.72 -0.84 11.99
N SER A 380 -12.86 -1.10 11.00
CA SER A 380 -12.29 -0.07 10.12
C SER A 380 -13.40 0.66 9.34
N LYS A 381 -14.38 -0.07 8.81
CA LYS A 381 -15.49 0.50 8.03
C LYS A 381 -16.52 1.25 8.88
N SER A 382 -16.64 0.97 10.17
CA SER A 382 -17.61 1.67 11.03
C SER A 382 -17.15 3.07 11.45
N GLY A 383 -15.94 3.52 11.08
CA GLY A 383 -15.43 4.85 11.39
C GLY A 383 -15.26 5.13 12.90
N SER A 384 -15.49 4.12 13.73
CA SER A 384 -15.37 4.19 15.18
C SER A 384 -13.95 3.81 15.58
N LEU A 385 -13.00 4.73 15.37
CA LEU A 385 -11.75 4.67 16.12
C LEU A 385 -12.11 4.80 17.61
N PRO A 386 -11.56 3.96 18.51
CA PRO A 386 -11.68 4.22 19.93
C PRO A 386 -11.06 5.60 20.18
N SER A 387 -11.83 6.53 20.75
CA SER A 387 -11.30 7.78 21.26
C SER A 387 -10.43 7.47 22.49
N GLY A 388 -9.22 6.96 22.25
CA GLY A 388 -8.17 6.95 23.24
C GLY A 388 -7.70 8.40 23.39
N THR A 389 -8.26 9.11 24.36
CA THR A 389 -7.72 10.36 24.87
C THR A 389 -6.29 10.07 25.33
N ILE A 390 -5.31 10.49 24.53
CA ILE A 390 -3.94 10.66 24.98
C ILE A 390 -3.95 12.02 25.70
N SER A 391 -3.98 11.96 27.03
CA SER A 391 -3.81 13.11 27.93
C SER A 391 -2.42 13.09 28.53
#